data_AF-A0A522XRB4-F1
#
_entry.id   AF-A0A522XRB4-F1
#
_cell.length_a   1.000
_cell.length_b   1.000
_cell.length_c   1.000
_cell.angle_alpha   90.00
_cell.angle_beta   90.00
_cell.angle_gamma   90.00
#
_symmetry.space_group_name_H-M   'P 1'
#
loop_
_entity.id
_entity.type
_entity.pdbx_description
1 polymer ?
#
loop_
_entity_poly.entity_id
_entity_poly.type
_entity_poly.pdbx_seq_one_letter_code
_entity_poly.pdbx_strand_id
1 'polypeptide(L)'
;MEDEIPKLYETEDIPAEKKIIYQKWEIPQIGFYWLVAELDKKENLAYGYANLNDDQFAEWGYISLDELTENNVTKCHSWQPCSFEEAQKKMQQYRRERHLR
;
A
#
# COMPACT_ATOMS: atom_id res chain seq x y z
N MET A 1 -11.31 13.44 1.18
CA MET A 1 -9.84 13.34 1.39
C MET A 1 -9.21 12.44 0.31
N GLU A 2 -9.64 12.53 -0.96
CA GLU A 2 -8.92 11.85 -2.06
C GLU A 2 -7.96 12.82 -2.75
N ASP A 3 -8.15 14.14 -2.62
CA ASP A 3 -7.32 15.18 -3.24
C ASP A 3 -5.97 15.43 -2.55
N GLU A 4 -5.61 14.60 -1.57
CA GLU A 4 -4.36 14.72 -0.80
C GLU A 4 -3.28 13.71 -1.22
N ILE A 5 -3.59 12.78 -2.13
CA ILE A 5 -2.61 11.79 -2.59
C ILE A 5 -1.77 12.41 -3.71
N PRO A 6 -0.43 12.40 -3.59
CA PRO A 6 0.46 12.87 -4.64
C PRO A 6 0.23 12.13 -5.95
N LYS A 7 0.39 12.85 -7.07
CA LYS A 7 0.39 12.24 -8.40
C LYS A 7 1.66 11.41 -8.60
N LEU A 8 1.65 10.53 -9.60
CA LEU A 8 2.84 9.79 -9.98
C LEU A 8 4.00 10.74 -10.27
N TYR A 9 5.18 10.40 -9.75
CA TYR A 9 6.44 11.14 -9.83
C TYR A 9 6.47 12.48 -9.05
N GLU A 10 5.38 12.89 -8.40
CA GLU A 10 5.35 14.14 -7.63
C GLU A 10 6.27 14.10 -6.41
N THR A 11 6.58 12.90 -5.92
CA THR A 11 7.53 12.70 -4.82
C THR A 11 8.74 11.86 -5.22
N GLU A 12 9.18 11.92 -6.48
CA GLU A 12 10.31 11.15 -7.00
C GLU A 12 11.64 11.47 -6.29
N ASP A 13 11.83 12.72 -5.86
CA ASP A 13 13.00 13.14 -5.07
C ASP A 13 12.96 12.65 -3.61
N ILE A 14 11.85 12.06 -3.16
CA ILE A 14 11.72 11.50 -1.81
C ILE A 14 12.12 10.01 -1.84
N PRO A 15 13.15 9.61 -1.07
CA PRO A 15 13.51 8.21 -0.94
C PRO A 15 12.31 7.35 -0.52
N ALA A 16 12.19 6.15 -1.07
CA ALA A 16 11.05 5.26 -0.84
C ALA A 16 10.73 5.04 0.66
N GLU A 17 11.77 4.89 1.49
CA GLU A 17 11.65 4.72 2.95
C GLU A 17 11.01 5.91 3.67
N LYS A 18 11.02 7.09 3.06
CA LYS A 18 10.49 8.34 3.62
C LYS A 18 9.14 8.75 3.01
N LYS A 19 8.57 7.93 2.12
CA LYS A 19 7.27 8.22 1.52
C LYS A 19 6.14 8.11 2.55
N ILE A 20 5.07 8.87 2.32
CA ILE A 20 3.81 8.75 3.06
C ILE A 20 2.92 7.75 2.33
N ILE A 21 2.31 6.84 3.10
CA ILE A 21 1.36 5.85 2.60
C ILE A 21 -0.05 6.34 2.82
N TYR A 22 -0.73 6.71 1.74
CA TYR A 22 -2.08 7.29 1.76
C TYR A 22 -3.19 6.25 1.72
N GLN A 23 -2.96 5.10 1.07
CA GLN A 23 -3.93 4.01 1.03
C GLN A 23 -3.27 2.68 1.34
N LYS A 24 -4.07 1.78 1.92
CA LYS A 24 -3.76 0.36 2.03
C LYS A 24 -4.83 -0.41 1.27
N TRP A 25 -4.38 -1.34 0.43
CA TRP A 25 -5.20 -2.33 -0.25
C TRP A 25 -4.79 -3.71 0.23
N GLU A 26 -5.74 -4.60 0.48
CA GLU A 26 -5.42 -5.88 1.09
C GLU A 26 -6.41 -7.01 0.76
N ILE A 27 -5.89 -8.23 0.87
CA ILE A 27 -6.69 -9.44 1.10
C ILE A 27 -6.30 -9.95 2.49
N PRO A 28 -7.03 -9.54 3.55
CA PRO A 28 -6.65 -9.81 4.93
C PRO A 28 -6.46 -11.30 5.21
N GLN A 29 -7.23 -12.16 4.54
CA GLN A 29 -7.27 -13.61 4.72
C GLN A 29 -5.99 -14.32 4.26
N ILE A 30 -5.14 -13.69 3.45
CA ILE A 30 -3.88 -14.28 2.99
C ILE A 30 -2.65 -13.42 3.32
N GLY A 31 -2.82 -12.28 4.00
CA GLY A 31 -1.70 -11.41 4.38
C GLY A 31 -1.08 -10.61 3.23
N PHE A 32 -1.77 -10.59 2.08
CA PHE A 32 -1.45 -9.76 0.92
C PHE A 32 -1.81 -8.31 1.20
N TYR A 33 -0.91 -7.39 0.86
CA TYR A 33 -1.23 -5.97 0.85
C TYR A 33 -0.41 -5.17 -0.16
N TRP A 34 -0.99 -4.03 -0.55
CA TRP A 34 -0.34 -2.91 -1.22
C TRP A 34 -0.47 -1.66 -0.35
N LEU A 35 0.63 -0.92 -0.23
CA LEU A 35 0.72 0.37 0.47
C LEU A 35 0.98 1.47 -0.57
N VAL A 36 -0.04 2.25 -0.89
CA VAL A 36 0.00 3.24 -1.99
C VAL A 36 0.53 4.58 -1.49
N ALA A 37 1.55 5.10 -2.17
CA ALA A 37 2.16 6.40 -1.90
C ALA A 37 1.74 7.47 -2.90
N GLU A 38 1.55 7.10 -4.16
CA GLU A 38 1.17 8.01 -5.25
C GLU A 38 0.08 7.38 -6.10
N LEU A 39 -0.78 8.21 -6.70
CA LEU A 39 -1.91 7.73 -7.49
C LEU A 39 -2.21 8.67 -8.66
N ASP A 40 -2.13 8.15 -9.88
CA ASP A 40 -2.83 8.72 -11.02
C ASP A 40 -4.29 8.27 -11.01
N LYS A 41 -5.18 9.16 -10.57
CA LYS A 41 -6.62 8.89 -10.51
C LYS A 41 -7.29 8.81 -11.88
N LYS A 42 -6.67 9.37 -12.92
CA LYS A 42 -7.25 9.37 -14.27
C LYS A 42 -7.09 8.00 -14.92
N GLU A 43 -5.93 7.38 -14.70
CA GLU A 43 -5.58 6.08 -15.26
C GLU A 43 -5.68 4.94 -14.22
N ASN A 44 -6.13 5.23 -13.00
CA ASN A 44 -6.16 4.29 -11.87
C ASN A 44 -4.82 3.59 -11.60
N LEU A 45 -3.70 4.25 -11.90
CA LEU A 45 -2.36 3.69 -11.74
C LEU A 45 -1.72 4.21 -10.46
N ALA A 46 -1.39 3.30 -9.55
CA ALA A 46 -0.76 3.61 -8.28
C ALA A 46 0.74 3.27 -8.31
N TYR A 47 1.52 4.02 -7.54
CA TYR A 47 2.87 3.63 -7.14
C TYR A 47 2.89 3.36 -5.63
N GLY A 48 3.48 2.23 -5.24
CA GLY A 48 3.42 1.79 -3.85
C GLY A 48 4.28 0.56 -3.57
N TYR A 49 4.19 0.10 -2.32
CA TYR A 49 4.91 -1.06 -1.83
C TYR A 49 3.99 -2.29 -1.78
N ALA A 50 4.38 -3.35 -2.46
CA ALA A 50 3.69 -4.62 -2.53
C ALA A 50 4.30 -5.62 -1.56
N ASN A 51 3.47 -6.39 -0.86
CA ASN A 51 3.92 -7.54 -0.12
C ASN A 51 2.89 -8.67 -0.21
N LEU A 52 3.29 -9.74 -0.88
CA LEU A 52 2.45 -10.90 -1.21
C LEU A 52 2.47 -11.96 -0.11
N ASN A 53 2.55 -11.52 1.15
CA ASN A 53 2.80 -12.39 2.32
C ASN A 53 4.20 -13.04 2.35
N ASP A 54 5.17 -12.43 1.68
CA ASP A 54 6.58 -12.81 1.74
C ASP A 54 7.45 -11.55 1.75
N ASP A 55 8.17 -11.34 2.86
CA ASP A 55 9.02 -10.17 3.05
C ASP A 55 10.25 -10.17 2.15
N GLN A 56 10.69 -11.34 1.65
CA GLN A 56 11.83 -11.42 0.74
C GLN A 56 11.50 -10.91 -0.67
N PHE A 57 10.23 -11.01 -1.07
CA PHE A 57 9.74 -10.58 -2.39
C PHE A 57 8.95 -9.27 -2.34
N ALA A 58 9.00 -8.57 -1.22
CA ALA A 58 8.27 -7.33 -1.06
C ALA A 58 9.03 -6.17 -1.72
N GLU A 59 8.36 -5.39 -2.56
CA GLU A 59 9.00 -4.44 -3.47
C GLU A 59 8.17 -3.19 -3.70
N TRP A 60 8.82 -2.13 -4.19
CA TRP A 60 8.14 -0.94 -4.68
C TRP A 60 7.87 -1.08 -6.17
N GLY A 61 6.67 -0.73 -6.61
CA GLY A 61 6.28 -0.86 -8.00
C GLY A 61 4.99 -0.13 -8.34
N TYR A 62 4.55 -0.33 -9.57
CA TYR A 62 3.31 0.21 -10.08
C TYR A 62 2.22 -0.86 -10.12
N ILE A 63 0.97 -0.47 -9.89
CA ILE A 63 -0.17 -1.37 -9.96
C ILE A 63 -1.43 -0.62 -10.40
N SER A 64 -2.26 -1.27 -11.21
CA SER A 64 -3.59 -0.76 -11.52
C SER A 64 -4.55 -1.03 -10.35
N LEU A 65 -5.29 -0.01 -9.90
CA LEU A 65 -6.36 -0.18 -8.92
C LEU A 65 -7.52 -1.03 -9.47
N ASP A 66 -7.70 -1.03 -10.80
CA ASP A 66 -8.68 -1.89 -11.45
C ASP A 66 -8.24 -3.36 -11.35
N GLU A 67 -6.96 -3.67 -11.60
CA GLU A 67 -6.41 -5.03 -11.41
C GLU A 67 -6.53 -5.50 -9.96
N LEU A 68 -6.27 -4.63 -8.99
CA LEU A 68 -6.48 -4.95 -7.56
C LEU A 68 -7.94 -5.33 -7.30
N THR A 69 -8.88 -4.54 -7.82
CA THR A 69 -10.32 -4.76 -7.62
C THR A 69 -10.78 -6.06 -8.31
N GLU A 70 -10.33 -6.32 -9.53
CA GLU A 70 -10.60 -7.56 -10.27
C GLU A 70 -10.09 -8.82 -9.54
N ASN A 71 -9.01 -8.69 -8.79
CA ASN A 71 -8.43 -9.77 -7.98
C ASN A 71 -8.98 -9.82 -6.54
N ASN A 72 -10.10 -9.15 -6.26
CA ASN A 72 -10.77 -9.10 -4.95
C ASN A 72 -9.91 -8.48 -3.83
N VAL A 73 -8.93 -7.65 -4.18
CA VAL A 73 -8.20 -6.83 -3.21
C VAL A 73 -9.08 -5.65 -2.83
N THR A 74 -9.24 -5.40 -1.53
CA THR A 74 -10.14 -4.35 -1.02
C THR A 74 -9.36 -3.18 -0.41
N LYS A 75 -9.88 -1.96 -0.59
CA LYS A 75 -9.33 -0.77 0.07
C LYS A 75 -9.65 -0.78 1.56
N CYS A 76 -8.65 -0.56 2.39
CA CYS A 76 -8.79 -0.45 3.83
C CYS A 76 -9.34 0.94 4.21
N HIS A 77 -10.65 1.04 4.42
CA HIS A 77 -11.32 2.33 4.70
C HIS A 77 -10.93 2.97 6.04
N SER A 78 -10.41 2.20 6.99
CA SER A 78 -9.91 2.72 8.26
C SER A 78 -8.44 3.16 8.22
N TRP A 79 -7.77 3.01 7.07
CA TRP A 79 -6.40 3.48 6.89
C TRP A 79 -6.33 5.00 7.01
N GLN A 80 -5.31 5.48 7.71
CA GLN A 80 -4.98 6.90 7.81
C GLN A 80 -3.56 7.10 7.27
N PRO A 81 -3.30 8.20 6.53
CA PRO A 81 -1.97 8.52 6.05
C PRO A 81 -0.91 8.46 7.16
N CYS A 82 0.19 7.77 6.90
CA CYS A 82 1.31 7.63 7.84
C CYS A 82 2.61 7.38 7.07
N SER A 83 3.75 7.49 7.74
CA SER A 83 5.03 7.22 7.07
C SER A 83 5.13 5.75 6.65
N PHE A 84 5.94 5.45 5.64
CA PHE A 84 6.20 4.07 5.25
C PHE A 84 6.74 3.22 6.41
N GLU A 85 7.62 3.80 7.25
CA GLU A 85 8.12 3.13 8.45
C GLU A 85 6.99 2.74 9.43
N GLU A 86 6.05 3.66 9.68
CA GLU A 86 4.89 3.39 10.54
C GLU A 86 3.97 2.34 9.91
N ALA A 87 3.77 2.40 8.60
CA ALA A 87 2.98 1.43 7.86
C ALA A 87 3.59 0.03 7.98
N GLN A 88 4.91 -0.12 7.81
CA GLN A 88 5.61 -1.39 8.00
C GLN A 88 5.45 -1.93 9.43
N LYS A 89 5.60 -1.08 10.46
CA LYS A 89 5.38 -1.49 11.86
C LYS A 89 3.96 -2.01 12.09
N LYS A 90 2.94 -1.33 11.54
CA LYS A 90 1.54 -1.77 11.59
C LYS A 90 1.36 -3.14 10.92
N MET A 91 1.97 -3.35 9.74
CA MET A 91 1.85 -4.62 9.01
C MET A 91 2.54 -5.78 9.74
N GLN A 92 3.73 -5.55 10.30
CA GLN A 92 4.42 -6.56 11.12
C GLN A 92 3.61 -6.94 12.36
N GLN A 93 3.01 -5.96 13.05
CA GLN A 93 2.14 -6.22 14.19
C GLN A 93 0.92 -7.05 13.78
N TYR A 94 0.21 -6.64 12.72
CA TYR A 94 -0.95 -7.34 12.21
C TYR A 94 -0.63 -8.82 11.86
N ARG A 95 0.51 -9.06 11.21
CA ARG A 95 0.96 -10.42 10.89
C ARG A 95 1.26 -11.25 12.14
N ARG A 96 1.93 -10.68 13.14
CA ARG A 96 2.19 -11.38 14.41
C ARG A 96 0.90 -11.79 15.09
N GLU A 97 -0.07 -10.88 15.19
CA GLU A 97 -1.37 -11.15 15.80
C GLU A 97 -2.16 -12.23 15.06
N ARG A 98 -2.03 -12.29 13.74
CA ARG A 98 -2.67 -13.31 12.90
C ARG A 98 -2.07 -14.71 13.11
N HIS A 99 -0.75 -14.82 13.31
CA HIS A 99 -0.10 -16.12 13.56
C HIS A 99 -0.36 -16.67 14.97
N LEU A 100 -0.85 -15.84 15.88
CA LEU A 100 -1.21 -16.22 17.25
C LEU A 100 -2.66 -16.72 17.39
N ARG A 101 -3.46 -16.68 16.31
CA ARG A 101 -4.85 -17.15 16.25
C ARG A 101 -4.95 -18.46 15.49
#